data_AF-A0A9W6LUE8-F1
#
_entry.id   AF-A0A9W6LUE8-F1
#
_cell.length_a   1.000
_cell.length_b   1.000
_cell.length_c   1.000
_cell.angle_alpha   90.00
_cell.angle_beta   90.00
_cell.angle_gamma   90.00
#
_symmetry.space_group_name_H-M   'P 1'
#
loop_
_entity.id
_entity.type
_entity.pdbx_description
1 polymer ?
#
loop_
_entity_poly.entity_id
_entity_poly.type
_entity_poly.pdbx_seq_one_letter_code
_entity_poly.pdbx_strand_id
1 'polypeptide(L)'
;MEQQVKSKRGFASMDPEKQRAIAAKGGRSVPAEKRSFSQDSGLAAKAGRKGGQSVDPTKRSFSKDHALASKAGSKGGHASHGGKRIKAAE
;
A
#
# COMPACT_ATOMS: atom_id res chain seq x y z
N MET A 1 -26.21 -10.12 33.75
CA MET A 1 -25.80 -10.46 32.37
C MET A 1 -24.28 -10.57 32.38
N GLU A 2 -23.77 -11.80 32.36
CA GLU A 2 -22.32 -12.06 32.41
C GLU A 2 -21.71 -11.71 31.05
N GLN A 3 -20.85 -10.69 31.02
CA GLN A 3 -20.18 -10.29 29.79
C GLN A 3 -19.07 -11.29 29.48
N GLN A 4 -19.29 -12.19 28.51
CA GLN A 4 -18.22 -13.00 27.94
C GLN A 4 -17.14 -12.07 27.36
N VAL A 5 -16.01 -11.97 28.05
CA VAL A 5 -14.83 -11.27 27.55
C VAL A 5 -14.28 -12.07 26.37
N LYS A 6 -14.52 -11.58 25.15
CA LYS A 6 -14.04 -12.23 23.92
C LYS A 6 -12.51 -12.23 23.94
N SER A 7 -11.92 -13.42 24.15
CA SER A 7 -10.47 -13.63 24.20
C SER A 7 -9.79 -13.03 22.96
N LYS A 8 -8.73 -12.22 23.15
CA LYS A 8 -7.90 -11.70 22.05
C LYS A 8 -7.21 -12.89 21.34
N ARG A 9 -7.73 -13.29 20.19
CA ARG A 9 -7.19 -14.37 19.33
C ARG A 9 -6.86 -13.85 17.94
N GLY A 10 -5.95 -14.52 17.24
CA GLY A 10 -5.63 -14.24 15.83
C GLY A 10 -4.60 -13.13 15.61
N PHE A 11 -4.51 -12.67 14.35
CA PHE A 11 -3.47 -11.76 13.88
C PHE A 11 -3.36 -10.46 14.69
N ALA A 12 -4.49 -9.83 14.99
CA ALA A 12 -4.53 -8.57 15.75
C ALA A 12 -4.06 -8.70 17.21
N SER A 13 -3.99 -9.93 17.73
CA SER A 13 -3.58 -10.21 19.11
C SER A 13 -2.09 -10.61 19.22
N MET A 14 -1.38 -10.72 18.09
CA MET A 14 0.05 -10.99 18.06
C MET A 14 0.87 -9.75 18.46
N ASP A 15 2.15 -9.97 18.76
CA ASP A 15 3.12 -8.89 18.91
C ASP A 15 3.16 -7.98 17.65
N PRO A 16 3.24 -6.64 17.80
CA PRO A 16 3.25 -5.71 16.67
C PRO A 16 4.38 -5.93 15.65
N GLU A 17 5.57 -6.35 16.09
CA GLU A 17 6.67 -6.65 15.18
C GLU A 17 6.37 -7.91 14.36
N LYS A 18 5.81 -8.93 15.00
CA LYS A 18 5.38 -10.16 14.33
C LYS A 18 4.25 -9.90 13.32
N GLN A 19 3.28 -9.05 13.67
CA GLN A 19 2.23 -8.61 12.73
C GLN A 19 2.84 -7.93 11.50
N ARG A 20 3.77 -7.00 11.72
CA ARG A 20 4.44 -6.28 10.63
C ARG A 20 5.25 -7.21 9.75
N ALA A 21 5.97 -8.17 10.33
CA ALA A 21 6.76 -9.15 9.59
C ALA A 21 5.87 -10.02 8.68
N ILE A 22 4.74 -10.50 9.20
CA ILE A 22 3.77 -11.30 8.43
C ILE A 22 3.12 -10.44 7.32
N ALA A 23 2.69 -9.22 7.63
CA ALA A 23 2.13 -8.30 6.63
C ALA A 23 3.14 -7.97 5.52
N ALA A 24 4.42 -7.76 5.89
CA ALA A 24 5.49 -7.51 4.94
C ALA A 24 5.80 -8.73 4.06
N LYS A 25 5.66 -9.97 4.59
CA LYS A 25 5.91 -11.21 3.84
C LYS A 25 5.00 -11.32 2.61
N GLY A 26 3.74 -10.91 2.72
CA GLY A 26 2.81 -10.86 1.59
C GLY A 26 3.34 -10.02 0.42
N GLY A 27 3.77 -8.79 0.69
CA GLY A 27 4.30 -7.89 -0.34
C GLY A 27 5.71 -8.23 -0.84
N ARG A 28 6.53 -8.88 0.00
CA ARG A 28 7.88 -9.35 -0.36
C ARG A 28 7.89 -10.68 -1.11
N SER A 29 6.78 -11.42 -1.11
CA SER A 29 6.68 -12.72 -1.79
C SER A 29 6.96 -12.65 -3.29
N VAL A 30 6.62 -11.51 -3.91
CA VAL A 30 6.87 -11.25 -5.33
C VAL A 30 8.09 -10.32 -5.46
N PRO A 31 9.14 -10.74 -6.21
CA PRO A 31 10.26 -9.87 -6.57
C PRO A 31 9.78 -8.59 -7.21
N ALA A 32 10.48 -7.47 -7.00
CA ALA A 32 10.03 -6.16 -7.44
C ALA A 32 9.74 -6.10 -8.95
N GLU A 33 10.55 -6.80 -9.73
CA GLU A 33 10.49 -6.88 -11.20
C GLU A 33 9.25 -7.62 -11.70
N LYS A 34 8.72 -8.55 -10.89
CA LYS A 34 7.55 -9.37 -11.22
C LYS A 34 6.25 -8.86 -10.61
N ARG A 35 6.28 -7.71 -9.92
CA ARG A 35 5.05 -7.10 -9.37
C ARG A 35 4.25 -6.46 -10.49
N SER A 36 2.94 -6.71 -10.52
CA SER A 36 2.04 -6.20 -11.58
C SER A 36 2.09 -4.67 -11.72
N PHE A 37 2.20 -3.94 -10.60
CA PHE A 37 2.30 -2.48 -10.61
C PHE A 37 3.67 -1.93 -11.03
N SER A 38 4.72 -2.76 -10.98
CA SER A 38 6.06 -2.41 -11.47
C SER A 38 6.20 -2.67 -12.97
N GLN A 39 5.45 -3.65 -13.50
CA GLN A 39 5.43 -3.95 -14.94
C GLN A 39 4.50 -3.01 -15.71
N ASP A 40 3.34 -2.66 -15.15
CA ASP A 40 2.38 -1.76 -15.78
C ASP A 40 2.07 -0.55 -14.89
N SER A 41 2.70 0.58 -15.23
CA SER A 41 2.47 1.86 -14.56
C SER A 41 1.04 2.40 -14.78
N GLY A 42 0.41 2.07 -15.91
CA GLY A 42 -0.96 2.41 -16.23
C GLY A 42 -1.96 1.67 -15.34
N LEU A 43 -1.71 0.39 -15.04
CA LEU A 43 -2.49 -0.38 -14.08
C LEU A 43 -2.42 0.22 -12.68
N ALA A 44 -1.21 0.58 -12.23
CA ALA A 44 -1.00 1.23 -10.92
C ALA A 44 -1.76 2.56 -10.81
N ALA A 45 -1.69 3.39 -11.86
CA ALA A 45 -2.41 4.66 -11.93
C ALA A 45 -3.94 4.47 -11.93
N LYS A 46 -4.46 3.51 -12.71
CA LYS A 46 -5.90 3.17 -12.75
C LYS A 46 -6.40 2.69 -11.39
N ALA A 47 -5.66 1.78 -10.74
CA ALA A 47 -5.99 1.28 -9.42
C ALA A 47 -5.99 2.39 -8.36
N GLY A 48 -4.97 3.27 -8.37
CA GLY A 48 -4.91 4.43 -7.50
C GLY A 48 -6.08 5.39 -7.71
N ARG A 49 -6.42 5.70 -8.97
CA ARG A 49 -7.57 6.54 -9.31
C ARG A 49 -8.88 5.93 -8.80
N LYS A 50 -9.10 4.63 -9.04
CA LYS A 50 -10.31 3.92 -8.58
C LYS A 50 -10.42 3.95 -7.06
N GLY A 51 -9.33 3.73 -6.33
CA GLY A 51 -9.31 3.83 -4.87
C GLY A 51 -9.64 5.24 -4.37
N GLY A 52 -9.14 6.28 -5.04
CA GLY A 52 -9.48 7.67 -4.73
C GLY A 52 -10.94 8.04 -5.02
N GLN A 53 -11.57 7.38 -5.99
CA GLN A 53 -12.97 7.61 -6.34
C GLN A 53 -13.94 7.12 -5.24
N SER A 54 -13.57 6.07 -4.48
CA SER A 54 -14.36 5.57 -3.34
C SER A 54 -14.47 6.57 -2.19
N VAL A 55 -13.64 7.62 -2.19
CA VAL A 55 -13.72 8.71 -1.22
C VAL A 55 -14.64 9.80 -1.76
N ASP A 56 -15.55 10.28 -0.90
CA ASP A 56 -16.42 11.42 -1.17
C ASP A 56 -15.61 12.60 -1.74
N PRO A 57 -16.03 13.21 -2.87
CA PRO A 57 -15.28 14.28 -3.52
C PRO A 57 -14.84 15.41 -2.58
N THR A 58 -15.68 15.79 -1.63
CA THR A 58 -15.39 16.87 -0.67
C THR A 58 -14.38 16.46 0.41
N LYS A 59 -14.23 15.15 0.65
CA LYS A 59 -13.32 14.58 1.64
C LYS A 59 -12.01 14.10 1.05
N ARG A 60 -11.85 14.15 -0.28
CA ARG A 60 -10.61 13.75 -0.96
C ARG A 60 -9.44 14.63 -0.52
N SER A 61 -8.28 14.02 -0.34
CA SER A 61 -7.05 14.75 0.00
C SER A 61 -6.75 15.85 -1.01
N PHE A 62 -6.99 15.61 -2.30
CA PHE A 62 -6.79 16.60 -3.37
C PHE A 62 -7.66 17.87 -3.22
N SER A 63 -8.85 17.74 -2.63
CA SER A 63 -9.79 18.85 -2.42
C SER A 63 -9.52 19.61 -1.12
N LYS A 64 -8.84 18.98 -0.15
CA LYS A 64 -8.49 19.59 1.14
C LYS A 64 -7.11 20.22 1.13
N ASP A 65 -6.13 19.51 0.58
CA ASP A 65 -4.74 19.93 0.52
C ASP A 65 -4.05 19.25 -0.67
N HIS A 66 -3.86 20.05 -1.73
CA HIS A 66 -3.22 19.60 -2.95
C HIS A 66 -1.75 19.17 -2.71
N ALA A 67 -1.01 19.87 -1.85
CA ALA A 67 0.39 19.55 -1.56
C ALA A 67 0.52 18.21 -0.83
N LEU A 68 -0.33 17.95 0.16
CA LEU A 68 -0.40 16.66 0.84
C LEU A 68 -0.76 15.53 -0.12
N ALA A 69 -1.73 15.77 -1.02
CA ALA A 69 -2.14 14.78 -1.99
C ALA A 69 -1.02 14.47 -3.01
N SER A 70 -0.33 15.48 -3.51
CA SER A 70 0.86 15.31 -4.36
C SER A 70 1.98 14.57 -3.63
N LYS A 71 2.21 14.86 -2.34
CA LYS A 71 3.21 14.16 -1.51
C LYS A 71 2.84 12.69 -1.29
N ALA A 72 1.56 12.39 -1.05
CA ALA A 72 1.09 11.01 -0.91
C ALA A 72 1.20 10.24 -2.24
N GLY A 73 0.81 10.86 -3.35
CA GLY A 73 0.93 10.27 -4.69
C GLY A 73 2.39 10.01 -5.08
N SER A 74 3.27 10.99 -4.88
CA SER A 74 4.71 10.85 -5.14
C SER A 74 5.36 9.80 -4.25
N LYS A 75 5.03 9.74 -2.95
CA LYS A 75 5.50 8.66 -2.06
C LYS A 75 5.09 7.27 -2.56
N GLY A 76 3.84 7.13 -3.01
CA GLY A 76 3.35 5.89 -3.62
C GLY A 76 4.13 5.52 -4.89
N GLY A 77 4.37 6.50 -5.76
CA GLY A 77 5.21 6.34 -6.94
C GLY A 77 6.64 5.95 -6.58
N HIS A 78 7.29 6.63 -5.64
CA HIS A 78 8.68 6.38 -5.25
C HIS A 78 8.86 5.02 -4.59
N ALA A 79 7.88 4.54 -3.80
CA ALA A 79 7.89 3.18 -3.27
C ALA A 79 7.88 2.13 -4.37
N SER A 80 7.24 2.41 -5.52
CA SER A 80 7.26 1.56 -6.71
C SER A 80 8.54 1.69 -7.54
N HIS A 81 9.23 2.83 -7.48
CA HIS A 81 10.43 3.14 -8.28
C HIS A 81 11.77 2.93 -7.53
N GLY A 82 11.74 2.50 -6.26
CA GLY A 82 12.94 2.25 -5.44
C GLY A 82 13.84 1.10 -5.90
N GLY A 83 13.39 0.29 -6.87
CA GLY A 83 14.25 -0.65 -7.60
C GLY A 83 14.84 0.01 -8.84
N LYS A 84 15.84 0.88 -8.67
CA LYS A 84 16.56 1.43 -9.83
C LYS A 84 17.28 0.29 -10.56
N ARG A 85 17.01 0.18 -11.87
CA ARG A 85 18.01 -0.08 -12.92
C ARG A 85 19.00 -1.20 -12.58
N ILE A 86 18.53 -2.45 -12.54
CA ILE A 86 19.45 -3.55 -12.83
C ILE A 86 19.78 -3.38 -14.31
N LYS A 87 21.05 -3.06 -14.59
CA LYS A 87 21.58 -2.83 -15.93
C LYS A 87 21.11 -3.95 -16.86
N ALA A 88 20.61 -3.57 -18.04
CA ALA A 88 20.78 -4.41 -19.21
C ALA A 88 22.29 -4.67 -19.36
N ALA A 89 22.72 -5.87 -19.03
CA ALA A 89 24.04 -6.39 -19.30
C ALA A 89 23.85 -7.88 -19.63
N GLU A 90 24.18 -8.17 -20.89
CA GLU A 90 24.24 -9.45 -21.61
C GLU A 90 22.93 -10.12 -22.04
#